data_AF-A0A946F1P6-F1
#
_entry.id   AF-A0A946F1P6-F1
#
_cell.length_a   1.000
_cell.length_b   1.000
_cell.length_c   1.000
_cell.angle_alpha   90.00
_cell.angle_beta   90.00
_cell.angle_gamma   90.00
#
_symmetry.space_group_name_H-M   'P 1'
#
loop_
_entity.id
_entity.type
_entity.pdbx_description
1 polymer ?
#
loop_
_entity_poly.entity_id
_entity_poly.type
_entity_poly.pdbx_seq_one_letter_code
_entity_poly.pdbx_strand_id
1 'polypeptide(L)'
;MAFFCLSSLLLLNGCQKIEPRAYKADQSVVEVKILGTLQDGGMPHLGCKKDCCKEFFEKGYSNKRVVSLGVSDNKEKRNYLIEASPDISVQLNDLVHDKLETLNGIFITHAHIGHYSGLINLGREVAHTSKIPLYLMPKMTDFILSNGPWDQLIELKNIELKKIFNEIEEKLTENLKITPLQVPHRDEYSETVGFKIIGPNKTALFIPDIDKWDKWDKSIRELITQVDYAFIDGTFYDANEINNRDISEIPHPFIVESLELFKSLDALNKKKVYFIHLNHTNPAINKESKAYKAIYSKGYNVAELGRVFSL
;
A
#
# COMPACT_ATOMS: atom_id res chain seq x y z
N MET A 1 8.50 82.57 36.56
CA MET A 1 8.73 81.10 36.52
C MET A 1 7.38 80.43 36.36
N ALA A 2 7.05 79.95 35.17
CA ALA A 2 5.83 79.21 34.90
C ALA A 2 6.19 77.99 34.03
N PHE A 3 5.89 76.81 34.53
CA PHE A 3 6.18 75.51 33.94
C PHE A 3 5.28 75.25 32.73
N PHE A 4 5.88 74.83 31.61
CA PHE A 4 5.19 74.23 30.47
C PHE A 4 4.91 72.75 30.78
N CYS A 5 3.66 72.32 30.64
CA CYS A 5 3.28 70.91 30.66
C CYS A 5 2.89 70.51 29.23
N LEU A 6 3.67 69.60 28.64
CA LEU A 6 3.45 69.03 27.31
C LEU A 6 2.51 67.82 27.44
N SER A 7 1.29 67.91 26.92
CA SER A 7 0.40 66.74 26.77
C SER A 7 0.55 66.14 25.38
N SER A 8 1.12 64.94 25.29
CA SER A 8 1.23 64.14 24.08
C SER A 8 -0.09 63.42 23.77
N LEU A 9 -0.66 63.71 22.59
CA LEU A 9 -1.78 62.93 22.02
C LEU A 9 -1.24 61.61 21.44
N LEU A 10 -1.65 60.48 22.01
CA LEU A 10 -1.44 59.14 21.46
C LEU A 10 -2.60 58.79 20.49
N LEU A 11 -2.30 58.68 19.21
CA LEU A 11 -3.20 58.09 18.20
C LEU A 11 -3.03 56.57 18.21
N LEU A 12 -4.02 55.86 18.76
CA LEU A 12 -4.11 54.40 18.68
C LEU A 12 -4.78 54.01 17.35
N ASN A 13 -3.97 53.64 16.36
CA ASN A 13 -4.45 52.91 15.17
C ASN A 13 -4.70 51.44 15.55
N GLY A 14 -5.97 51.04 15.61
CA GLY A 14 -6.36 49.65 15.81
C GLY A 14 -6.07 48.80 14.58
N CYS A 15 -5.10 47.89 14.67
CA CYS A 15 -4.95 46.78 13.73
C CYS A 15 -6.05 45.74 14.01
N GLN A 16 -7.08 45.68 13.16
CA GLN A 16 -7.94 44.51 13.10
C GLN A 16 -7.13 43.32 12.56
N LYS A 17 -6.86 42.33 13.42
CA LYS A 17 -6.34 41.04 13.00
C LYS A 17 -7.42 40.35 12.16
N ILE A 18 -7.15 40.20 10.87
CA ILE A 18 -7.91 39.29 10.01
C ILE A 18 -7.54 37.87 10.48
N GLU A 19 -8.44 37.20 11.18
CA GLU A 19 -8.25 35.79 11.49
C GLU A 19 -8.23 34.97 10.19
N PRO A 20 -7.26 34.05 10.00
CA PRO A 20 -7.27 33.16 8.86
C PRO A 20 -8.51 32.28 8.94
N ARG A 21 -9.36 32.37 7.92
CA ARG A 21 -10.52 31.49 7.73
C ARG A 21 -9.99 30.06 7.69
N ALA A 22 -10.18 29.31 8.78
CA ALA A 22 -9.85 27.90 8.83
C ALA A 22 -10.66 27.18 7.75
N TYR A 23 -10.00 26.82 6.65
CA TYR A 23 -10.52 25.80 5.76
C TYR A 23 -10.60 24.52 6.60
N LYS A 24 -11.81 24.12 7.00
CA LYS A 24 -12.04 22.75 7.46
C LYS A 24 -11.60 21.86 6.31
N ALA A 25 -10.45 21.22 6.45
CA ALA A 25 -10.13 20.06 5.64
C ALA A 25 -11.34 19.12 5.78
N ASP A 26 -11.95 18.77 4.66
CA ASP A 26 -12.94 17.72 4.62
C ASP A 26 -12.21 16.45 5.09
N GLN A 27 -12.34 16.12 6.37
CA GLN A 27 -11.65 14.98 6.96
C GLN A 27 -12.32 13.75 6.38
N SER A 28 -11.67 13.11 5.41
CA SER A 28 -12.20 11.88 4.82
C SER A 28 -12.47 10.86 5.91
N VAL A 29 -13.67 10.27 5.84
CA VAL A 29 -14.11 9.24 6.80
C VAL A 29 -13.25 7.99 6.65
N VAL A 30 -12.94 7.59 5.41
CA VAL A 30 -12.06 6.46 5.11
C VAL A 30 -10.90 6.91 4.24
N GLU A 31 -9.70 6.42 4.52
CA GLU A 31 -8.47 6.75 3.81
C GLU A 31 -7.61 5.50 3.55
N VAL A 32 -6.90 5.49 2.41
CA VAL A 32 -5.85 4.52 2.08
C VAL A 32 -4.51 5.25 2.03
N LYS A 33 -3.52 4.77 2.77
CA LYS A 33 -2.13 5.26 2.79
C LYS A 33 -1.19 4.23 2.19
N ILE A 34 -0.30 4.66 1.29
CA ILE A 34 0.77 3.81 0.77
C ILE A 34 1.87 3.69 1.83
N LEU A 35 2.06 2.51 2.40
CA LEU A 35 3.07 2.24 3.43
C LEU A 35 4.34 1.56 2.87
N GLY A 36 4.24 1.03 1.66
CA GLY A 36 5.37 0.50 0.90
C GLY A 36 5.00 0.28 -0.56
N THR A 37 6.01 0.14 -1.41
CA THR A 37 5.84 0.14 -2.87
C THR A 37 6.70 -0.89 -3.60
N LEU A 38 7.60 -1.57 -2.90
CA LEU A 38 8.55 -2.49 -3.51
C LEU A 38 8.07 -3.94 -3.45
N GLN A 39 8.61 -4.78 -4.32
CA GLN A 39 8.46 -6.22 -4.27
C GLN A 39 9.15 -6.85 -3.04
N ASP A 40 8.88 -8.13 -2.77
CA ASP A 40 9.27 -8.90 -1.60
C ASP A 40 10.63 -8.63 -0.99
N GLY A 41 11.68 -8.61 -1.82
CA GLY A 41 13.05 -8.48 -1.31
C GLY A 41 13.44 -7.05 -0.96
N GLY A 42 12.55 -6.08 -1.17
CA GLY A 42 12.74 -4.69 -0.83
C GLY A 42 13.94 -4.05 -1.53
N MET A 43 14.42 -2.94 -0.97
CA MET A 43 15.62 -2.26 -1.44
C MET A 43 16.37 -1.62 -0.26
N PRO A 44 17.67 -1.90 -0.08
CA PRO A 44 18.49 -2.74 -0.95
C PRO A 44 18.11 -4.22 -0.88
N HIS A 45 18.10 -4.87 -2.04
CA HIS A 45 17.72 -6.27 -2.16
C HIS A 45 18.90 -7.18 -1.75
N LEU A 46 18.63 -8.20 -0.93
CA LEU A 46 19.67 -9.10 -0.42
C LEU A 46 20.44 -9.77 -1.57
N GLY A 47 21.77 -9.66 -1.56
CA GLY A 47 22.64 -10.22 -2.60
C GLY A 47 22.73 -9.39 -3.88
N CYS A 48 22.04 -8.25 -3.99
CA CYS A 48 22.16 -7.36 -5.15
C CYS A 48 23.49 -6.59 -5.17
N LYS A 49 24.22 -6.68 -6.29
CA LYS A 49 25.49 -5.96 -6.53
C LYS A 49 25.36 -4.80 -7.52
N LYS A 50 24.16 -4.54 -8.06
CA LYS A 50 23.89 -3.47 -9.04
C LYS A 50 23.81 -2.11 -8.32
N ASP A 51 24.05 -1.02 -9.06
CA ASP A 51 24.06 0.35 -8.52
C ASP A 51 22.75 0.74 -7.82
N CYS A 52 21.61 0.20 -8.27
CA CYS A 52 20.30 0.39 -7.65
C CYS A 52 20.22 -0.01 -6.15
N CYS A 53 21.09 -0.91 -5.69
CA CYS A 53 21.15 -1.36 -4.29
C CYS A 53 22.48 -1.03 -3.62
N LYS A 54 23.59 -1.05 -4.37
CA LYS A 54 24.94 -0.82 -3.86
C LYS A 54 25.05 0.48 -3.06
N GLU A 55 24.47 1.57 -3.58
CA GLU A 55 24.55 2.87 -2.90
C GLU A 55 23.88 2.87 -1.52
N PHE A 56 22.80 2.09 -1.32
CA PHE A 56 22.13 2.01 -0.02
C PHE A 56 22.91 1.15 0.99
N PHE A 57 23.68 0.17 0.53
CA PHE A 57 24.59 -0.55 1.42
C PHE A 57 25.75 0.33 1.92
N GLU A 58 26.17 1.33 1.13
CA GLU A 58 27.29 2.23 1.47
C GLU A 58 26.85 3.50 2.22
N LYS A 59 25.72 4.11 1.82
CA LYS A 59 25.25 5.42 2.32
C LYS A 59 24.17 5.33 3.41
N GLY A 60 23.61 4.13 3.66
CA GLY A 60 22.54 3.88 4.62
C GLY A 60 21.24 3.36 3.97
N TYR A 61 20.37 2.79 4.80
CA TYR A 61 19.15 2.11 4.35
C TYR A 61 18.22 3.01 3.54
N SER A 62 17.58 2.40 2.53
CA SER A 62 16.54 3.09 1.77
C SER A 62 15.33 3.36 2.65
N ASN A 63 14.65 4.48 2.41
CA ASN A 63 13.29 4.68 2.93
C ASN A 63 12.23 3.94 2.11
N LYS A 64 12.61 3.27 1.01
CA LYS A 64 11.69 2.47 0.19
C LYS A 64 11.44 1.12 0.87
N ARG A 65 10.16 0.77 1.00
CA ARG A 65 9.68 -0.39 1.76
C ARG A 65 8.93 -1.37 0.86
N VAL A 66 8.94 -2.64 1.26
CA VAL A 66 8.13 -3.71 0.66
C VAL A 66 6.65 -3.34 0.72
N VAL A 67 5.88 -3.73 -0.29
CA VAL A 67 4.50 -3.30 -0.51
C VAL A 67 3.63 -3.49 0.73
N SER A 68 2.85 -2.45 1.05
CA SER A 68 1.83 -2.51 2.09
C SER A 68 0.92 -1.29 1.97
N LEU A 69 -0.35 -1.44 2.31
CA LEU A 69 -1.32 -0.36 2.45
C LEU A 69 -1.80 -0.26 3.89
N GLY A 70 -1.98 0.97 4.36
CA GLY A 70 -2.77 1.26 5.56
C GLY A 70 -4.15 1.73 5.16
N VAL A 71 -5.20 1.23 5.82
CA VAL A 71 -6.58 1.65 5.61
C VAL A 71 -7.14 2.13 6.95
N SER A 72 -7.62 3.37 6.99
CA SER A 72 -8.13 3.98 8.22
C SER A 72 -9.57 4.42 8.04
N ASP A 73 -10.46 3.99 8.95
CA ASP A 73 -11.76 4.62 9.17
C ASP A 73 -11.62 5.60 10.34
N ASN A 74 -11.46 6.88 10.01
CA ASN A 74 -11.21 7.96 10.96
C ASN A 74 -12.43 8.24 11.86
N LYS A 75 -13.64 7.94 11.39
CA LYS A 75 -14.88 8.14 12.15
C LYS A 75 -15.02 7.07 13.23
N GLU A 76 -14.76 5.82 12.89
CA GLU A 76 -14.82 4.68 13.81
C GLU A 76 -13.50 4.44 14.56
N LYS A 77 -12.45 5.21 14.24
CA LYS A 77 -11.09 5.12 14.79
C LYS A 77 -10.50 3.72 14.64
N ARG A 78 -10.67 3.12 13.46
CA ARG A 78 -10.17 1.80 13.15
C ARG A 78 -9.12 1.81 12.07
N ASN A 79 -8.06 1.03 12.24
CA ASN A 79 -6.99 0.89 11.25
C ASN A 79 -6.80 -0.56 10.84
N TYR A 80 -6.52 -0.77 9.56
CA TYR A 80 -6.27 -2.07 8.97
C TYR A 80 -4.98 -2.00 8.16
N LEU A 81 -4.18 -3.05 8.25
CA LEU A 81 -3.00 -3.22 7.40
C LEU A 81 -3.35 -4.19 6.27
N ILE A 82 -2.94 -3.89 5.06
CA ILE A 82 -2.90 -4.86 3.96
C ILE A 82 -1.44 -5.14 3.68
N GLU A 83 -1.06 -6.41 3.77
CA GLU A 83 0.29 -6.96 3.83
C GLU A 83 1.04 -6.66 5.13
N ALA A 84 1.44 -7.73 5.82
CA ALA A 84 2.41 -7.71 6.91
C ALA A 84 3.80 -7.96 6.35
N SER A 85 4.35 -6.96 5.67
CA SER A 85 5.67 -7.06 5.03
C SER A 85 6.83 -7.17 6.04
N PRO A 86 8.06 -7.52 5.61
CA PRO A 86 9.24 -7.45 6.47
C PRO A 86 9.45 -6.08 7.13
N ASP A 87 8.94 -5.00 6.52
CA ASP A 87 9.06 -3.62 7.01
C ASP A 87 7.94 -3.21 7.99
N ILE A 88 7.14 -4.17 8.48
CA ILE A 88 5.93 -3.93 9.28
C ILE A 88 6.14 -2.97 10.45
N SER A 89 7.29 -2.99 11.13
CA SER A 89 7.55 -2.15 12.30
C SER A 89 7.46 -0.66 11.98
N VAL A 90 8.06 -0.23 10.87
CA VAL A 90 8.00 1.18 10.42
C VAL A 90 6.69 1.50 9.72
N GLN A 91 6.09 0.52 9.03
CA GLN A 91 4.81 0.69 8.34
C GLN A 91 3.65 0.87 9.32
N LEU A 92 3.60 0.06 10.38
CA LEU A 92 2.61 0.21 11.44
C LEU A 92 2.81 1.53 12.18
N ASN A 93 4.04 1.91 12.51
CA ASN A 93 4.25 3.21 13.15
C ASN A 93 3.78 4.37 12.26
N ASP A 94 3.99 4.30 10.94
CA ASP A 94 3.46 5.30 10.02
C ASP A 94 1.92 5.29 9.89
N LEU A 95 1.26 4.17 10.21
CA LEU A 95 -0.19 4.05 10.19
C LEU A 95 -0.84 4.50 11.51
N VAL A 96 -0.33 4.00 12.64
CA VAL A 96 -0.98 4.14 13.96
C VAL A 96 -0.20 5.00 14.95
N HIS A 97 1.00 5.48 14.62
CA HIS A 97 1.84 6.33 15.48
C HIS A 97 2.02 5.76 16.89
N ASP A 98 2.61 4.56 16.98
CA ASP A 98 2.80 3.74 18.19
C ASP A 98 1.52 3.30 18.93
N LYS A 99 0.32 3.63 18.44
CA LYS A 99 -0.97 3.21 19.02
C LYS A 99 -1.43 1.87 18.46
N LEU A 100 -0.66 0.82 18.72
CA LEU A 100 -0.92 -0.53 18.19
C LEU A 100 -2.32 -1.05 18.57
N GLU A 101 -2.90 -0.60 19.68
CA GLU A 101 -4.26 -0.91 20.10
C GLU A 101 -5.34 -0.45 19.11
N THR A 102 -4.99 0.46 18.19
CA THR A 102 -5.88 0.93 17.12
C THR A 102 -5.76 0.13 15.82
N LEU A 103 -4.89 -0.90 15.77
CA LEU A 103 -4.85 -1.88 14.69
C LEU A 103 -5.97 -2.91 14.90
N ASN A 104 -6.94 -2.94 13.99
CA ASN A 104 -8.14 -3.77 14.08
C ASN A 104 -8.15 -4.96 13.13
N GLY A 105 -7.14 -5.08 12.27
CA GLY A 105 -6.95 -6.28 11.49
C GLY A 105 -5.84 -6.15 10.46
N ILE A 106 -5.40 -7.31 9.96
CA ILE A 106 -4.40 -7.43 8.91
C ILE A 106 -4.99 -8.32 7.81
N PHE A 107 -4.89 -7.89 6.56
CA PHE A 107 -5.25 -8.66 5.36
C PHE A 107 -3.99 -9.07 4.64
N ILE A 108 -3.90 -10.33 4.21
CA ILE A 108 -2.77 -10.84 3.43
C ILE A 108 -3.26 -11.31 2.07
N THR A 109 -2.55 -10.96 1.01
CA THR A 109 -2.93 -11.39 -0.34
C THR A 109 -2.51 -12.83 -0.66
N HIS A 110 -1.28 -13.22 -0.30
CA HIS A 110 -0.72 -14.54 -0.61
C HIS A 110 0.55 -14.88 0.21
N ALA A 111 1.07 -16.09 0.00
CA ALA A 111 2.18 -16.69 0.75
C ALA A 111 3.59 -16.40 0.19
N HIS A 112 3.82 -15.24 -0.45
CA HIS A 112 5.18 -14.77 -0.72
C HIS A 112 5.74 -13.99 0.47
N ILE A 113 7.03 -14.15 0.75
CA ILE A 113 7.65 -13.65 1.99
C ILE A 113 7.52 -12.13 2.18
N GLY A 114 7.38 -11.38 1.08
CA GLY A 114 7.13 -9.95 1.09
C GLY A 114 5.83 -9.52 1.74
N HIS A 115 4.87 -10.44 1.87
CA HIS A 115 3.48 -10.13 2.17
C HIS A 115 3.08 -10.51 3.59
N TYR A 116 3.69 -11.53 4.19
CA TYR A 116 3.28 -12.06 5.49
C TYR A 116 4.40 -12.27 6.50
N SER A 117 5.67 -12.19 6.11
CA SER A 117 6.78 -12.50 7.02
C SER A 117 6.86 -11.55 8.22
N GLY A 118 6.33 -10.32 8.09
CA GLY A 118 6.21 -9.36 9.18
C GLY A 118 5.36 -9.84 10.35
N LEU A 119 4.46 -10.82 10.14
CA LEU A 119 3.61 -11.39 11.19
C LEU A 119 4.42 -11.92 12.39
N ILE A 120 5.68 -12.32 12.18
CA ILE A 120 6.57 -12.76 13.28
C ILE A 120 6.73 -11.69 14.38
N ASN A 121 6.59 -10.41 14.03
CA ASN A 121 6.70 -9.28 14.98
C ASN A 121 5.47 -9.16 15.91
N LEU A 122 4.41 -9.93 15.68
CA LEU A 122 3.22 -9.93 16.54
C LEU A 122 3.35 -10.85 17.77
N GLY A 123 4.38 -11.70 17.77
CA GLY A 123 4.65 -12.71 18.81
C GLY A 123 5.24 -12.16 20.10
N ARG A 124 5.50 -13.07 21.06
CA ARG A 124 5.97 -12.77 22.43
C ARG A 124 7.27 -11.99 22.49
N GLU A 125 8.17 -12.23 21.55
CA GLU A 125 9.51 -11.67 21.52
C GLU A 125 9.52 -10.19 21.11
N VAL A 126 8.42 -9.70 20.52
CA VAL A 126 8.34 -8.36 19.94
C VAL A 126 7.14 -7.60 20.51
N ALA A 127 5.99 -7.60 19.82
CA ALA A 127 4.86 -6.77 20.23
C ALA A 127 3.93 -7.46 21.26
N HIS A 128 4.00 -8.79 21.38
CA HIS A 128 3.11 -9.62 22.19
C HIS A 128 1.64 -9.18 22.08
N THR A 129 1.15 -9.12 20.85
CA THR A 129 -0.20 -8.64 20.55
C THR A 129 -1.27 -9.53 21.16
N SER A 130 -2.53 -9.10 21.16
CA SER A 130 -3.65 -9.91 21.67
C SER A 130 -4.79 -9.93 20.66
N LYS A 131 -5.03 -11.11 20.09
CA LYS A 131 -6.15 -11.42 19.18
C LYS A 131 -6.31 -10.43 18.02
N ILE A 132 -5.22 -9.99 17.40
CA ILE A 132 -5.32 -9.17 16.19
C ILE A 132 -5.98 -10.00 15.08
N PRO A 133 -7.11 -9.57 14.49
CA PRO A 133 -7.76 -10.30 13.42
C PRO A 133 -6.86 -10.41 12.18
N LEU A 134 -6.62 -11.63 11.69
CA LEU A 134 -5.84 -11.90 10.49
C LEU A 134 -6.76 -12.48 9.40
N TYR A 135 -7.05 -11.69 8.37
CA TYR A 135 -7.96 -12.02 7.29
C TYR A 135 -7.23 -12.70 6.15
N LEU A 136 -7.54 -13.99 5.91
CA LEU A 136 -6.82 -14.87 5.00
C LEU A 136 -7.78 -15.70 4.14
N MET A 137 -7.40 -15.96 2.90
CA MET A 137 -8.04 -16.97 2.07
C MET A 137 -7.86 -18.38 2.65
N PRO A 138 -8.66 -19.39 2.24
CA PRO A 138 -8.64 -20.72 2.84
C PRO A 138 -7.26 -21.41 2.83
N LYS A 139 -6.55 -21.53 1.69
CA LYS A 139 -5.22 -22.17 1.72
C LYS A 139 -4.19 -21.34 2.48
N MET A 140 -4.26 -20.01 2.42
CA MET A 140 -3.37 -19.16 3.24
C MET A 140 -3.62 -19.36 4.75
N THR A 141 -4.88 -19.56 5.15
CA THR A 141 -5.25 -19.92 6.52
C THR A 141 -4.58 -21.23 6.93
N ASP A 142 -4.69 -22.25 6.07
CA ASP A 142 -4.12 -23.59 6.33
C ASP A 142 -2.58 -23.55 6.36
N PHE A 143 -1.97 -22.71 5.51
CA PHE A 143 -0.53 -22.46 5.51
C PHE A 143 -0.06 -21.87 6.84
N ILE A 144 -0.72 -20.82 7.35
CA ILE A 144 -0.38 -20.20 8.64
C ILE A 144 -0.62 -21.16 9.81
N LEU A 145 -1.64 -22.01 9.74
CA LEU A 145 -1.94 -23.02 10.77
C LEU A 145 -0.91 -24.16 10.83
N SER A 146 -0.28 -24.49 9.70
CA SER A 146 0.56 -25.69 9.56
C SER A 146 2.06 -25.41 9.57
N ASN A 147 2.46 -24.14 9.64
CA ASN A 147 3.87 -23.74 9.52
C ASN A 147 4.31 -22.84 10.67
N GLY A 148 5.37 -23.28 11.35
CA GLY A 148 6.10 -22.43 12.27
C GLY A 148 6.89 -21.32 11.54
N PRO A 149 7.08 -20.15 12.17
CA PRO A 149 6.68 -19.82 13.54
C PRO A 149 5.27 -19.21 13.66
N TRP A 150 4.48 -19.16 12.58
CA TRP A 150 3.20 -18.43 12.57
C TRP A 150 2.07 -19.16 13.30
N ASP A 151 2.09 -20.49 13.31
CA ASP A 151 1.18 -21.32 14.11
C ASP A 151 1.18 -20.92 15.60
N GLN A 152 2.34 -20.63 16.16
CA GLN A 152 2.49 -20.18 17.55
C GLN A 152 1.76 -18.87 17.83
N LEU A 153 1.64 -17.96 16.85
CA LEU A 153 0.89 -16.70 17.04
C LEU A 153 -0.60 -16.98 17.33
N ILE A 154 -1.12 -18.09 16.82
CA ILE A 154 -2.51 -18.53 17.04
C ILE A 154 -2.62 -19.24 18.38
N GLU A 155 -1.72 -20.19 18.67
CA GLU A 155 -1.70 -20.93 19.94
C GLU A 155 -1.60 -19.98 21.15
N LEU A 156 -0.78 -18.94 21.01
CA LEU A 156 -0.54 -17.92 22.02
C LEU A 156 -1.58 -16.79 22.00
N LYS A 157 -2.57 -16.85 21.09
CA LYS A 157 -3.64 -15.86 20.92
C LYS A 157 -3.12 -14.44 20.65
N ASN A 158 -1.96 -14.33 19.99
CA ASN A 158 -1.47 -13.06 19.48
C ASN A 158 -2.31 -12.60 18.30
N ILE A 159 -2.71 -13.54 17.43
CA ILE A 159 -3.63 -13.30 16.31
C ILE A 159 -4.89 -14.15 16.42
N GLU A 160 -5.95 -13.75 15.73
CA GLU A 160 -7.19 -14.52 15.55
C GLU A 160 -7.49 -14.64 14.06
N LEU A 161 -7.54 -15.85 13.52
CA LEU A 161 -7.78 -16.06 12.09
C LEU A 161 -9.23 -15.72 11.72
N LYS A 162 -9.39 -14.95 10.65
CA LYS A 162 -10.67 -14.67 9.97
C LYS A 162 -10.57 -15.20 8.55
N LYS A 163 -11.21 -16.33 8.29
CA LYS A 163 -11.25 -16.91 6.94
C LYS A 163 -12.17 -16.06 6.06
N ILE A 164 -11.64 -15.58 4.95
CA ILE A 164 -12.38 -14.83 3.92
C ILE A 164 -12.50 -15.69 2.66
N PHE A 165 -13.40 -15.33 1.76
CA PHE A 165 -13.69 -16.11 0.55
C PHE A 165 -13.79 -15.21 -0.66
N ASN A 166 -13.36 -15.74 -1.81
CA ASN A 166 -13.36 -15.01 -3.08
C ASN A 166 -14.71 -14.34 -3.36
N GLU A 167 -14.68 -13.05 -3.68
CA GLU A 167 -15.84 -12.21 -4.00
C GLU A 167 -16.90 -12.07 -2.89
N ILE A 168 -16.61 -12.52 -1.67
CA ILE A 168 -17.47 -12.31 -0.51
C ILE A 168 -17.00 -11.04 0.23
N GLU A 169 -17.91 -10.08 0.34
CA GLU A 169 -17.65 -8.79 0.98
C GLU A 169 -17.53 -8.92 2.52
N GLU A 170 -16.41 -8.46 3.07
CA GLU A 170 -16.19 -8.33 4.50
C GLU A 170 -16.53 -6.90 4.95
N LYS A 171 -17.62 -6.75 5.70
CA LYS A 171 -17.99 -5.47 6.32
C LYS A 171 -17.16 -5.25 7.58
N LEU A 172 -16.28 -4.25 7.58
CA LEU A 172 -15.35 -3.96 8.68
C LEU A 172 -15.90 -2.88 9.62
N THR A 173 -16.54 -1.87 9.04
CA THR A 173 -17.29 -0.81 9.73
C THR A 173 -18.55 -0.46 8.94
N GLU A 174 -19.31 0.55 9.39
CA GLU A 174 -20.40 1.11 8.59
C GLU A 174 -19.92 1.82 7.31
N ASN A 175 -18.68 2.30 7.26
CA ASN A 175 -18.15 3.08 6.13
C ASN A 175 -17.08 2.33 5.31
N LEU A 176 -16.59 1.18 5.80
CA LEU A 176 -15.50 0.45 5.19
C LEU A 176 -15.84 -1.03 5.00
N LYS A 177 -15.61 -1.49 3.77
CA LYS A 177 -15.72 -2.90 3.40
C LYS A 177 -14.54 -3.32 2.52
N ILE A 178 -14.19 -4.60 2.57
CA ILE A 178 -13.13 -5.17 1.74
C ILE A 178 -13.65 -6.45 1.08
N THR A 179 -13.46 -6.58 -0.23
CA THR A 179 -13.81 -7.79 -0.99
C THR A 179 -12.53 -8.37 -1.61
N PRO A 180 -12.15 -9.62 -1.29
CA PRO A 180 -11.07 -10.31 -1.97
C PRO A 180 -11.48 -10.68 -3.41
N LEU A 181 -10.52 -10.61 -4.33
CA LEU A 181 -10.67 -11.00 -5.72
C LEU A 181 -9.52 -11.92 -6.08
N GLN A 182 -9.79 -13.21 -6.30
CA GLN A 182 -8.77 -14.16 -6.70
C GLN A 182 -8.21 -13.80 -8.07
N VAL A 183 -6.87 -13.81 -8.16
CA VAL A 183 -6.11 -13.47 -9.37
C VAL A 183 -5.25 -14.66 -9.76
N PRO A 184 -4.94 -14.85 -11.05
CA PRO A 184 -4.01 -15.89 -11.48
C PRO A 184 -2.63 -15.58 -10.95
N HIS A 185 -2.07 -16.51 -10.19
CA HIS A 185 -0.67 -16.49 -9.81
C HIS A 185 -0.12 -17.91 -9.73
N ARG A 186 1.21 -18.06 -9.68
CA ARG A 186 1.87 -19.30 -9.33
C ARG A 186 1.59 -19.68 -7.88
N ASP A 187 0.47 -20.34 -7.64
CA ASP A 187 0.07 -20.81 -6.32
C ASP A 187 1.05 -21.88 -5.79
N GLU A 188 2.07 -21.47 -5.03
CA GLU A 188 3.00 -22.39 -4.36
C GLU A 188 2.38 -22.92 -3.05
N TYR A 189 2.03 -22.01 -2.14
CA TYR A 189 1.56 -22.33 -0.79
C TYR A 189 0.16 -21.81 -0.45
N SER A 190 -0.35 -20.82 -1.19
CA SER A 190 -1.70 -20.27 -1.00
C SER A 190 -2.31 -19.86 -2.34
N GLU A 191 -3.62 -19.59 -2.34
CA GLU A 191 -4.20 -18.77 -3.40
C GLU A 191 -3.59 -17.36 -3.39
N THR A 192 -3.74 -16.63 -4.48
CA THR A 192 -3.40 -15.20 -4.57
C THR A 192 -4.64 -14.36 -4.83
N VAL A 193 -4.80 -13.29 -4.06
CA VAL A 193 -5.94 -12.37 -4.19
C VAL A 193 -5.48 -10.91 -4.29
N GLY A 194 -6.21 -10.11 -5.05
CA GLY A 194 -6.29 -8.67 -4.83
C GLY A 194 -7.44 -8.31 -3.89
N PHE A 195 -7.53 -7.04 -3.51
CA PHE A 195 -8.60 -6.50 -2.67
C PHE A 195 -9.28 -5.31 -3.33
N LYS A 196 -10.61 -5.31 -3.29
CA LYS A 196 -11.43 -4.11 -3.54
C LYS A 196 -11.79 -3.49 -2.18
N ILE A 197 -11.27 -2.29 -1.92
CA ILE A 197 -11.44 -1.54 -0.68
C ILE A 197 -12.50 -0.47 -0.92
N ILE A 198 -13.63 -0.58 -0.25
CA ILE A 198 -14.84 0.21 -0.54
C ILE A 198 -15.06 1.16 0.63
N GLY A 199 -14.87 2.45 0.39
CA GLY A 199 -15.23 3.52 1.31
C GLY A 199 -16.65 4.06 1.03
N PRO A 200 -17.04 5.14 1.72
CA PRO A 200 -18.37 5.72 1.59
C PRO A 200 -18.64 6.35 0.22
N ASN A 201 -17.62 6.87 -0.47
CA ASN A 201 -17.78 7.62 -1.72
C ASN A 201 -16.98 7.07 -2.89
N LYS A 202 -15.89 6.36 -2.61
CA LYS A 202 -14.91 5.91 -3.58
C LYS A 202 -14.39 4.53 -3.24
N THR A 203 -13.84 3.89 -4.25
CA THR A 203 -13.32 2.53 -4.16
C THR A 203 -11.87 2.46 -4.66
N ALA A 204 -11.03 1.69 -3.97
CA ALA A 204 -9.70 1.32 -4.44
C ALA A 204 -9.65 -0.17 -4.82
N LEU A 205 -8.94 -0.48 -5.90
CA LEU A 205 -8.52 -1.82 -6.27
C LEU A 205 -7.03 -1.96 -5.93
N PHE A 206 -6.65 -3.06 -5.29
CA PHE A 206 -5.27 -3.38 -4.94
C PHE A 206 -4.94 -4.81 -5.42
N ILE A 207 -4.13 -4.92 -6.47
CA ILE A 207 -3.65 -6.19 -7.03
C ILE A 207 -2.13 -6.04 -7.16
N PRO A 208 -1.36 -6.20 -6.07
CA PRO A 208 0.09 -5.94 -6.09
C PRO A 208 0.86 -6.99 -6.90
N ASP A 209 0.35 -8.22 -6.95
CA ASP A 209 1.01 -9.36 -7.58
C ASP A 209 -0.01 -10.17 -8.40
N ILE A 210 0.31 -10.44 -9.65
CA ILE A 210 -0.44 -11.27 -10.59
C ILE A 210 0.52 -11.85 -11.63
N ASP A 211 0.19 -13.01 -12.20
CA ASP A 211 0.86 -13.52 -13.40
C ASP A 211 0.59 -12.61 -14.62
N LYS A 212 -0.32 -12.97 -15.52
CA LYS A 212 -0.63 -12.17 -16.71
C LYS A 212 -2.11 -11.83 -16.74
N TRP A 213 -2.41 -10.65 -17.27
CA TRP A 213 -3.79 -10.17 -17.41
C TRP A 213 -4.66 -11.09 -18.28
N ASP A 214 -4.08 -11.76 -19.28
CA ASP A 214 -4.78 -12.66 -20.21
C ASP A 214 -5.03 -14.06 -19.64
N LYS A 215 -4.32 -14.46 -18.57
CA LYS A 215 -4.63 -15.65 -17.79
C LYS A 215 -5.82 -15.46 -16.85
N TRP A 216 -6.24 -14.22 -16.61
CA TRP A 216 -7.36 -13.93 -15.72
C TRP A 216 -8.68 -14.04 -16.47
N ASP A 217 -9.68 -14.67 -15.86
CA ASP A 217 -11.04 -14.75 -16.37
C ASP A 217 -11.79 -13.41 -16.32
N LYS A 218 -11.19 -12.38 -15.69
CA LYS A 218 -11.74 -11.02 -15.59
C LYS A 218 -10.96 -10.01 -16.40
N SER A 219 -11.68 -9.03 -16.94
CA SER A 219 -11.10 -7.89 -17.65
C SER A 219 -10.59 -6.84 -16.65
N ILE A 220 -9.26 -6.76 -16.48
CA ILE A 220 -8.65 -5.68 -15.68
C ILE A 220 -9.05 -4.28 -16.18
N ARG A 221 -9.29 -4.11 -17.49
CA ARG A 221 -9.77 -2.83 -18.04
C ARG A 221 -11.14 -2.45 -17.50
N GLU A 222 -12.06 -3.40 -17.46
CA GLU A 222 -13.40 -3.19 -16.91
C GLU A 222 -13.33 -2.91 -15.41
N LEU A 223 -12.52 -3.68 -14.67
CA LEU A 223 -12.31 -3.44 -13.24
C LEU A 223 -11.77 -2.04 -12.95
N ILE A 224 -10.79 -1.57 -13.74
CA ILE A 224 -10.32 -0.19 -13.65
C ILE A 224 -11.50 0.77 -13.81
N THR A 225 -12.38 0.61 -14.81
CA THR A 225 -13.52 1.53 -14.99
C THR A 225 -14.47 1.63 -13.78
N GLN A 226 -14.50 0.61 -12.92
CA GLN A 226 -15.43 0.49 -11.79
C GLN A 226 -14.89 1.02 -10.45
N VAL A 227 -13.64 1.49 -10.40
CA VAL A 227 -13.01 1.97 -9.16
C VAL A 227 -12.49 3.39 -9.31
N ASP A 228 -12.14 4.07 -8.22
CA ASP A 228 -11.59 5.43 -8.22
C ASP A 228 -10.06 5.44 -8.18
N TYR A 229 -9.47 4.37 -7.66
CA TYR A 229 -8.04 4.14 -7.60
C TYR A 229 -7.74 2.68 -7.93
N ALA A 230 -6.73 2.41 -8.75
CA ALA A 230 -6.26 1.07 -9.08
C ALA A 230 -4.76 0.97 -8.84
N PHE A 231 -4.38 0.33 -7.74
CA PHE A 231 -3.01 -0.03 -7.40
C PHE A 231 -2.74 -1.42 -7.95
N ILE A 232 -1.94 -1.52 -9.02
CA ILE A 232 -1.76 -2.77 -9.76
C ILE A 232 -0.28 -3.13 -9.88
N ASP A 233 -0.02 -4.41 -10.11
CA ASP A 233 1.30 -4.97 -10.32
C ASP A 233 2.10 -4.16 -11.35
N GLY A 234 3.26 -3.70 -10.92
CA GLY A 234 4.27 -3.06 -11.73
C GLY A 234 5.65 -3.63 -11.46
N THR A 235 5.75 -4.90 -11.06
CA THR A 235 6.98 -5.56 -10.61
C THR A 235 8.13 -5.30 -11.57
N PHE A 236 7.94 -5.56 -12.85
CA PHE A 236 8.95 -5.33 -13.88
C PHE A 236 8.48 -4.30 -14.91
N TYR A 237 9.37 -3.37 -15.28
CA TYR A 237 9.03 -2.37 -16.29
C TYR A 237 8.93 -2.97 -17.69
N ASP A 238 9.94 -3.75 -18.07
CA ASP A 238 10.04 -4.49 -19.33
C ASP A 238 10.98 -5.71 -19.18
N ALA A 239 11.13 -6.49 -20.26
CA ALA A 239 11.97 -7.68 -20.27
C ALA A 239 13.48 -7.41 -20.09
N ASN A 240 13.98 -6.19 -20.37
CA ASN A 240 15.41 -5.88 -20.21
C ASN A 240 15.83 -5.83 -18.74
N GLU A 241 14.86 -5.70 -17.83
CA GLU A 241 15.09 -5.74 -16.40
C GLU A 241 15.56 -7.12 -15.92
N ILE A 242 15.11 -8.17 -16.62
CA ILE A 242 15.37 -9.58 -16.34
C ILE A 242 16.55 -10.02 -17.22
N ASN A 243 17.73 -10.11 -16.63
CA ASN A 243 18.95 -10.46 -17.38
C ASN A 243 19.61 -11.78 -16.96
N ASN A 244 18.98 -12.53 -16.05
CA ASN A 244 19.58 -13.69 -15.39
C ASN A 244 18.63 -14.90 -15.24
N ARG A 245 17.41 -14.84 -15.79
CA ARG A 245 16.41 -15.90 -15.75
C ARG A 245 15.65 -15.95 -17.07
N ASP A 246 15.02 -17.08 -17.34
CA ASP A 246 14.11 -17.19 -18.47
C ASP A 246 12.88 -16.28 -18.22
N ILE A 247 12.56 -15.44 -19.19
CA ILE A 247 11.42 -14.51 -19.12
C ILE A 247 10.10 -15.29 -19.03
N SER A 248 10.02 -16.48 -19.64
CA SER A 248 8.83 -17.33 -19.59
C SER A 248 8.53 -17.89 -18.19
N GLU A 249 9.52 -17.89 -17.30
CA GLU A 249 9.39 -18.30 -15.91
C GLU A 249 9.01 -17.14 -14.97
N ILE A 250 8.92 -15.91 -15.48
CA ILE A 250 8.60 -14.73 -14.68
C ILE A 250 7.21 -14.28 -15.06
N PRO A 251 6.19 -14.67 -14.29
CA PRO A 251 4.86 -14.65 -14.82
C PRO A 251 4.22 -13.27 -14.79
N HIS A 252 4.81 -12.23 -14.18
CA HIS A 252 4.23 -10.88 -14.01
C HIS A 252 3.97 -10.12 -15.33
N PRO A 253 2.97 -9.22 -15.41
CA PRO A 253 2.75 -8.39 -16.57
C PRO A 253 3.75 -7.24 -16.56
N PHE A 254 4.43 -6.99 -17.68
CA PHE A 254 5.30 -5.82 -17.74
C PHE A 254 4.48 -4.53 -17.69
N ILE A 255 5.04 -3.47 -17.11
CA ILE A 255 4.42 -2.14 -17.18
C ILE A 255 4.18 -1.74 -18.64
N VAL A 256 5.14 -2.00 -19.55
CA VAL A 256 4.97 -1.68 -20.98
C VAL A 256 3.82 -2.45 -21.64
N GLU A 257 3.61 -3.72 -21.27
CA GLU A 257 2.47 -4.54 -21.74
C GLU A 257 1.14 -3.99 -21.21
N SER A 258 1.10 -3.64 -19.92
CA SER A 258 -0.06 -3.07 -19.26
C SER A 258 -0.45 -1.72 -19.88
N LEU A 259 0.52 -0.85 -20.17
CA LEU A 259 0.29 0.44 -20.83
C LEU A 259 -0.33 0.27 -22.24
N GLU A 260 0.09 -0.76 -22.98
CA GLU A 260 -0.47 -1.07 -24.29
C GLU A 260 -1.89 -1.63 -24.19
N LEU A 261 -2.13 -2.55 -23.24
CA LEU A 261 -3.46 -3.09 -22.96
C LEU A 261 -4.45 -1.96 -22.61
N PHE A 262 -4.01 -1.00 -21.80
CA PHE A 262 -4.83 0.09 -21.28
C PHE A 262 -4.95 1.30 -22.23
N LYS A 263 -4.31 1.26 -23.42
CA LYS A 263 -4.29 2.41 -24.34
C LYS A 263 -5.68 2.94 -24.70
N SER A 264 -6.69 2.06 -24.73
CA SER A 264 -8.08 2.38 -25.07
C SER A 264 -8.88 2.99 -23.91
N LEU A 265 -8.34 3.02 -22.69
CA LEU A 265 -8.98 3.71 -21.57
C LEU A 265 -8.98 5.23 -21.84
N ASP A 266 -10.06 5.90 -21.42
CA ASP A 266 -10.11 7.35 -21.41
C ASP A 266 -9.13 7.96 -20.40
N ALA A 267 -8.93 9.28 -20.48
CA ALA A 267 -7.96 9.99 -19.65
C ALA A 267 -8.27 9.91 -18.14
N LEU A 268 -9.55 9.85 -17.75
CA LEU A 268 -9.94 9.73 -16.34
C LEU A 268 -9.58 8.36 -15.80
N ASN A 269 -9.85 7.32 -16.60
CA ASN A 269 -9.54 5.94 -16.26
C ASN A 269 -8.04 5.65 -16.21
N LYS A 270 -7.22 6.30 -17.06
CA LYS A 270 -5.76 6.21 -16.99
C LYS A 270 -5.20 6.87 -15.72
N LYS A 271 -5.72 8.05 -15.36
CA LYS A 271 -5.23 8.86 -14.24
C LYS A 271 -5.39 8.19 -12.87
N LYS A 272 -6.27 7.21 -12.75
CA LYS A 272 -6.47 6.46 -11.49
C LYS A 272 -5.63 5.20 -11.35
N VAL A 273 -4.84 4.84 -12.35
CA VAL A 273 -3.94 3.67 -12.29
C VAL A 273 -2.60 4.08 -11.66
N TYR A 274 -2.15 3.27 -10.70
CA TYR A 274 -0.92 3.41 -9.95
C TYR A 274 -0.18 2.06 -9.98
N PHE A 275 0.96 2.01 -10.66
CA PHE A 275 1.83 0.84 -10.59
C PHE A 275 2.50 0.76 -9.22
N ILE A 276 2.41 -0.39 -8.56
CA ILE A 276 2.97 -0.67 -7.23
C ILE A 276 3.75 -2.00 -7.27
N HIS A 277 4.33 -2.42 -6.15
CA HIS A 277 5.06 -3.69 -6.03
C HIS A 277 6.30 -3.76 -6.95
N LEU A 278 7.02 -2.64 -7.09
CA LEU A 278 8.14 -2.53 -8.02
C LEU A 278 9.33 -3.37 -7.56
N ASN A 279 9.88 -4.21 -8.44
CA ASN A 279 11.14 -4.89 -8.17
C ASN A 279 12.28 -3.88 -8.02
N HIS A 280 13.29 -4.20 -7.21
CA HIS A 280 14.39 -3.28 -6.90
C HIS A 280 15.19 -2.80 -8.13
N THR A 281 15.13 -3.52 -9.26
CA THR A 281 15.75 -3.12 -10.53
C THR A 281 14.87 -2.22 -11.40
N ASN A 282 13.61 -2.00 -11.01
CA ASN A 282 12.64 -1.36 -11.86
C ASN A 282 12.99 0.13 -12.03
N PRO A 283 13.25 0.59 -13.27
CA PRO A 283 13.66 1.96 -13.50
C PRO A 283 12.58 2.98 -13.11
N ALA A 284 11.31 2.57 -13.01
CA ALA A 284 10.22 3.42 -12.54
C ALA A 284 10.34 3.79 -11.05
N ILE A 285 11.22 3.16 -10.28
CA ILE A 285 11.53 3.57 -8.90
C ILE A 285 12.16 4.98 -8.86
N ASN A 286 12.91 5.36 -9.90
CA ASN A 286 13.55 6.67 -10.00
C ASN A 286 12.68 7.63 -10.83
N LYS A 287 12.17 8.70 -10.19
CA LYS A 287 11.34 9.71 -10.85
C LYS A 287 12.01 10.43 -12.02
N GLU A 288 13.34 10.47 -12.02
CA GLU A 288 14.10 11.08 -13.10
C GLU A 288 14.32 10.16 -14.31
N SER A 289 14.02 8.87 -14.19
CA SER A 289 14.22 7.90 -15.25
C SER A 289 13.29 8.13 -16.45
N LYS A 290 13.73 7.68 -17.63
CA LYS A 290 12.89 7.68 -18.84
C LYS A 290 11.63 6.83 -18.65
N ALA A 291 11.74 5.71 -17.94
CA ALA A 291 10.63 4.80 -17.66
C ALA A 291 9.52 5.49 -16.86
N TYR A 292 9.88 6.14 -15.74
CA TYR A 292 8.91 6.88 -14.92
C TYR A 292 8.24 8.00 -15.72
N LYS A 293 9.03 8.82 -16.42
CA LYS A 293 8.52 9.91 -17.26
C LYS A 293 7.61 9.41 -18.38
N ALA A 294 7.89 8.23 -18.95
CA ALA A 294 7.05 7.61 -19.97
C ALA A 294 5.67 7.19 -19.41
N ILE A 295 5.63 6.57 -18.22
CA ILE A 295 4.37 6.20 -17.52
C ILE A 295 3.50 7.46 -17.32
N TYR A 296 4.09 8.52 -16.76
CA TYR A 296 3.39 9.78 -16.51
C TYR A 296 2.93 10.46 -17.81
N SER A 297 3.77 10.49 -18.85
CA SER A 297 3.40 11.11 -20.14
C SER A 297 2.20 10.43 -20.82
N LYS A 298 1.95 9.15 -20.52
CA LYS A 298 0.80 8.38 -21.01
C LYS A 298 -0.44 8.52 -20.11
N GLY A 299 -0.36 9.30 -19.03
CA GLY A 299 -1.49 9.61 -18.14
C GLY A 299 -1.67 8.63 -16.97
N TYR A 300 -0.67 7.80 -16.66
CA TYR A 300 -0.68 6.83 -15.56
C TYR A 300 0.24 7.31 -14.42
N ASN A 301 0.22 6.62 -13.28
CA ASN A 301 1.05 6.96 -12.13
C ASN A 301 1.88 5.75 -11.66
N VAL A 302 2.87 6.05 -10.83
CA VAL A 302 3.59 5.08 -9.99
C VAL A 302 3.24 5.39 -8.54
N ALA A 303 2.94 4.37 -7.73
CA ALA A 303 2.61 4.54 -6.33
C ALA A 303 3.80 5.14 -5.56
N GLU A 304 3.51 6.03 -4.61
CA GLU A 304 4.53 6.73 -3.84
C GLU A 304 4.28 6.55 -2.36
N LEU A 305 5.34 6.19 -1.62
CA LEU A 305 5.31 6.04 -0.17
C LEU A 305 4.75 7.31 0.51
N GLY A 306 3.86 7.10 1.48
CA GLY A 306 3.26 8.16 2.28
C GLY A 306 2.07 8.88 1.61
N ARG A 307 1.79 8.61 0.33
CA ARG A 307 0.62 9.18 -0.35
C ARG A 307 -0.68 8.64 0.28
N VAL A 308 -1.64 9.53 0.50
CA VAL A 308 -2.95 9.24 1.09
C VAL A 308 -4.06 9.50 0.07
N PHE A 309 -5.06 8.62 0.06
CA PHE A 309 -6.22 8.66 -0.83
C PHE A 309 -7.50 8.54 -0.01
N SER A 310 -8.36 9.54 -0.06
CA SER A 310 -9.70 9.49 0.53
C SER A 310 -10.60 8.51 -0.22
N LEU A 311 -11.28 7.62 0.51
CA LEU A 311 -12.34 6.75 0.01
C LEU A 311 -13.75 7.25 0.36
#